data_AF-A0A957EI52-F1
#
_entry.id   AF-A0A957EI52-F1
#
_cell.length_a   1.000
_cell.length_b   1.000
_cell.length_c   1.000
_cell.angle_alpha   90.00
_cell.angle_beta   90.00
_cell.angle_gamma   90.00
#
_symmetry.space_group_name_H-M   'P 1'
#
loop_
_entity.id
_entity.type
_entity.pdbx_description
1 polymer ?
#
loop_
_entity_poly.entity_id
_entity_poly.type
_entity_poly.pdbx_seq_one_letter_code
_entity_poly.pdbx_strand_id
1 'polypeptide(L)'
;MKPIFLRPKGALFTALLVMTFVISGAPTLFAGNADKGTTEHSIESTTAVEPTKWVYGLHPQGDLNIASPALADMNGNGTLDVVVATHDGRIIVVEGNSSGTVTTPIWEKDFSSAFGMSAGTQEFASSPAVADIDKDDLPEIVIGAGSSDPNKCTQGGVIVIEHNGDVKAGWPKFSNDFNGNGCKDTVYGTPALADLTGDGYLEIVVGGFDKRLNAWRYDGSSLPGFPV
;
A
#
# COMPACT_ATOMS: atom_id res chain seq x y z
N MET A 1 -22.76 50.81 -12.77
CA MET A 1 -21.49 50.38 -12.15
C MET A 1 -21.69 48.99 -11.57
N LYS A 2 -20.88 48.01 -11.94
CA LYS A 2 -20.88 46.63 -11.39
C LYS A 2 -19.83 46.53 -10.27
N PRO A 3 -20.07 45.83 -9.16
CA PRO A 3 -19.02 45.55 -8.18
C PRO A 3 -18.11 44.40 -8.64
N ILE A 4 -16.81 44.60 -8.41
CA ILE A 4 -15.72 43.63 -8.57
C ILE A 4 -15.57 42.85 -7.25
N PHE A 5 -15.43 41.52 -7.32
CA PHE A 5 -15.07 40.68 -6.17
C PHE A 5 -13.57 40.36 -6.22
N LEU A 6 -12.83 40.74 -5.18
CA LEU A 6 -11.46 40.31 -4.91
C LEU A 6 -11.49 39.17 -3.87
N ARG A 7 -10.80 38.06 -4.13
CA ARG A 7 -10.54 37.00 -3.15
C ARG A 7 -9.23 37.27 -2.40
N PRO A 8 -9.14 37.13 -1.06
CA PRO A 8 -7.85 37.01 -0.40
C PRO A 8 -7.39 35.55 -0.33
N LYS A 9 -6.07 35.37 -0.44
CA LYS A 9 -5.31 34.13 -0.30
C LYS A 9 -4.94 33.90 1.17
N GLY A 10 -4.91 32.62 1.57
CA GLY A 10 -3.97 32.07 2.56
C GLY A 10 -4.43 32.03 4.02
N ALA A 11 -4.47 30.82 4.59
CA ALA A 11 -4.24 30.61 6.02
C ALA A 11 -3.61 29.22 6.23
N LEU A 12 -2.47 29.21 6.91
CA LEU A 12 -1.76 28.02 7.41
C LEU A 12 -2.64 27.28 8.43
N PHE A 13 -2.65 25.94 8.37
CA PHE A 13 -3.21 25.10 9.44
C PHE A 13 -2.10 24.66 10.40
N THR A 14 -2.20 25.07 11.65
CA THR A 14 -1.47 24.49 12.79
C THR A 14 -2.29 23.33 13.33
N ALA A 15 -1.74 22.12 13.37
CA ALA A 15 -2.45 20.94 13.90
C ALA A 15 -2.58 21.02 15.43
N LEU A 16 -3.81 21.04 15.94
CA LEU A 16 -4.12 20.88 17.36
C LEU A 16 -4.47 19.39 17.62
N LEU A 17 -3.68 18.73 18.45
CA LEU A 17 -3.92 17.36 18.89
C LEU A 17 -5.05 17.35 19.93
N VAL A 18 -6.18 16.72 19.62
CA VAL A 18 -7.25 16.41 20.60
C VAL A 18 -7.23 14.91 20.86
N MET A 19 -6.88 14.52 22.07
CA MET A 19 -6.89 13.12 22.51
C MET A 19 -8.22 12.87 23.26
N THR A 20 -9.10 12.06 22.69
CA THR A 20 -10.39 11.72 23.31
C THR A 20 -10.36 10.29 23.84
N PHE A 21 -10.49 10.12 25.15
CA PHE A 21 -10.79 8.81 25.77
C PHE A 21 -12.29 8.57 25.73
N VAL A 22 -12.72 7.39 25.28
CA VAL A 22 -14.12 6.96 25.34
C VAL A 22 -14.33 6.19 26.65
N ILE A 23 -15.13 6.74 27.57
CA ILE A 23 -15.76 5.97 28.64
C ILE A 23 -17.26 5.97 28.34
N SER A 24 -17.88 4.79 28.30
CA SER A 24 -19.29 4.63 27.94
C SER A 24 -20.20 5.36 28.91
N GLY A 25 -20.97 6.32 28.41
CA GLY A 25 -21.97 7.09 29.15
C GLY A 25 -21.94 8.54 28.70
N ALA A 26 -23.02 9.01 28.08
CA ALA A 26 -23.09 10.34 27.46
C ALA A 26 -22.63 11.47 28.39
N PRO A 27 -21.70 12.35 27.96
CA PRO A 27 -21.50 13.62 28.64
C PRO A 27 -22.34 14.71 27.97
N THR A 28 -23.27 15.29 28.70
CA THR A 28 -23.70 16.66 28.48
C THR A 28 -22.53 17.58 28.81
N LEU A 29 -21.97 18.27 27.82
CA LEU A 29 -20.91 19.25 28.04
C LEU A 29 -21.54 20.64 28.22
N PHE A 30 -21.50 21.17 29.44
CA PHE A 30 -21.50 22.62 29.66
C PHE A 30 -20.05 23.03 29.89
N ALA A 31 -19.51 23.88 29.02
CA ALA A 31 -18.30 24.62 29.30
C ALA A 31 -18.65 26.11 29.30
N GLY A 32 -18.58 26.72 30.49
CA GLY A 32 -18.51 28.17 30.62
C GLY A 32 -17.41 28.50 31.62
N ASN A 33 -16.46 29.35 31.25
CA ASN A 33 -16.41 30.70 31.81
C ASN A 33 -15.49 31.63 30.98
N ALA A 34 -15.86 32.90 31.07
CA ALA A 34 -15.40 34.13 30.45
C ALA A 34 -13.90 34.30 30.14
N ASP A 35 -13.64 34.75 28.91
CA ASP A 35 -12.71 35.84 28.67
C ASP A 35 -13.27 36.84 27.64
N LYS A 36 -13.08 38.13 27.91
CA LYS A 36 -13.66 39.24 27.16
C LYS A 36 -12.92 39.41 25.82
N GLY A 37 -13.61 39.24 24.69
CA GLY A 37 -13.27 39.94 23.45
C GLY A 37 -12.81 39.11 22.24
N THR A 38 -13.24 37.86 22.08
CA THR A 38 -13.06 37.13 20.81
C THR A 38 -14.41 36.95 20.12
N THR A 39 -14.51 37.36 18.84
CA THR A 39 -15.62 36.94 17.98
C THR A 39 -15.66 35.42 17.92
N GLU A 40 -16.70 34.83 18.51
CA GLU A 40 -16.97 33.40 18.42
C GLU A 40 -17.27 33.05 16.96
N HIS A 41 -16.33 32.38 16.28
CA HIS A 41 -16.70 31.57 15.13
C HIS A 41 -17.38 30.32 15.69
N SER A 42 -18.70 30.33 15.73
CA SER A 42 -19.48 29.12 16.00
C SER A 42 -19.12 28.08 14.95
N ILE A 43 -18.31 27.09 15.32
CA ILE A 43 -18.17 25.87 14.53
C ILE A 43 -19.46 25.12 14.79
N GLU A 44 -20.37 25.14 13.82
CA GLU A 44 -21.46 24.17 13.80
C GLU A 44 -20.80 22.79 13.77
N SER A 45 -20.83 22.09 14.91
CA SER A 45 -20.45 20.68 14.97
C SER A 45 -21.49 19.93 14.15
N THR A 46 -21.22 19.76 12.87
CA THR A 46 -21.96 18.83 12.04
C THR A 46 -21.62 17.44 12.57
N THR A 47 -22.47 16.90 13.43
CA THR A 47 -22.42 15.51 13.92
C THR A 47 -22.72 14.49 12.82
N ALA A 48 -22.75 14.91 11.55
CA ALA A 48 -22.78 14.03 10.41
C ALA A 48 -21.38 13.40 10.25
N VAL A 49 -21.16 12.28 10.93
CA VAL A 49 -20.20 11.30 10.43
C VAL A 49 -20.75 10.87 9.07
N GLU A 50 -20.12 11.32 7.98
CA GLU A 50 -20.43 10.82 6.65
C GLU A 50 -20.40 9.28 6.70
N PRO A 51 -21.48 8.60 6.29
CA PRO A 51 -21.52 7.15 6.39
C PRO A 51 -20.37 6.55 5.58
N THR A 52 -19.78 5.46 6.08
CA THR A 52 -18.79 4.69 5.34
C THR A 52 -19.31 4.42 3.94
N LYS A 53 -18.61 4.97 2.95
CA LYS A 53 -19.08 4.97 1.57
C LYS A 53 -19.06 3.57 0.96
N TRP A 54 -18.10 2.75 1.36
CA TRP A 54 -18.00 1.33 1.02
C TRP A 54 -16.99 0.62 1.92
N VAL A 55 -17.11 -0.71 1.98
CA VAL A 55 -16.13 -1.61 2.61
C VAL A 55 -15.97 -2.81 1.67
N TYR A 56 -14.73 -3.12 1.30
CA TYR A 56 -14.42 -4.37 0.61
C TYR A 56 -13.93 -5.40 1.63
N GLY A 57 -14.69 -6.49 1.82
CA GLY A 57 -14.34 -7.54 2.75
C GLY A 57 -13.28 -8.46 2.17
N LEU A 58 -12.08 -8.45 2.75
CA LEU A 58 -11.02 -9.42 2.41
C LEU A 58 -11.41 -10.83 2.90
N HIS A 59 -10.80 -11.85 2.29
CA HIS A 59 -11.12 -13.25 2.56
C HIS A 59 -11.03 -13.59 4.08
N PRO A 60 -12.00 -14.33 4.65
CA PRO A 60 -12.15 -14.51 6.10
C PRO A 60 -11.10 -15.41 6.78
N GLN A 61 -10.13 -15.95 6.04
CA GLN A 61 -9.00 -16.69 6.62
C GLN A 61 -7.94 -15.68 7.05
N GLY A 62 -8.28 -14.97 8.13
CA GLY A 62 -7.52 -13.85 8.66
C GLY A 62 -6.17 -14.26 9.22
N ASP A 63 -5.14 -13.66 8.66
CA ASP A 63 -4.11 -13.03 9.47
C ASP A 63 -4.23 -11.51 9.32
N LEU A 64 -3.61 -10.78 10.25
CA LEU A 64 -3.51 -9.33 10.19
C LEU A 64 -2.81 -8.94 8.88
N ASN A 65 -3.56 -8.38 7.93
CA ASN A 65 -2.96 -7.73 6.77
C ASN A 65 -2.27 -6.45 7.26
N ILE A 66 -0.97 -6.58 7.53
CA ILE A 66 -0.08 -5.49 7.93
C ILE A 66 0.39 -4.64 6.74
N ALA A 67 0.23 -5.16 5.52
CA ALA A 67 0.48 -4.42 4.29
C ALA A 67 -0.51 -3.26 4.17
N SER A 68 -0.01 -2.06 3.92
CA SER A 68 -0.86 -0.92 3.55
C SER A 68 -1.29 -1.06 2.09
N PRO A 69 -2.49 -0.61 1.70
CA PRO A 69 -2.89 -0.58 0.30
C PRO A 69 -2.08 0.47 -0.48
N ALA A 70 -2.01 0.31 -1.80
CA ALA A 70 -1.49 1.31 -2.72
C ALA A 70 -2.58 1.80 -3.69
N LEU A 71 -2.37 2.98 -4.29
CA LEU A 71 -3.27 3.54 -5.30
C LEU A 71 -2.53 3.73 -6.62
N ALA A 72 -3.12 3.27 -7.72
CA ALA A 72 -2.62 3.45 -9.09
C ALA A 72 -3.74 3.21 -10.09
N ASP A 73 -3.68 3.81 -11.27
CA ASP A 73 -4.60 3.49 -12.37
C ASP A 73 -4.14 2.18 -13.03
N MET A 74 -4.70 1.05 -12.59
CA MET A 74 -4.24 -0.29 -12.99
C MET A 74 -4.81 -0.75 -14.33
N ASN A 75 -5.81 -0.05 -14.86
CA ASN A 75 -6.48 -0.38 -16.11
C ASN A 75 -6.38 0.72 -17.18
N GLY A 76 -5.68 1.83 -16.89
CA GLY A 76 -5.45 2.94 -17.81
C GLY A 76 -6.70 3.78 -18.08
N ASN A 77 -7.70 3.75 -17.21
CA ASN A 77 -8.98 4.46 -17.41
C ASN A 77 -8.98 5.91 -16.89
N GLY A 78 -7.88 6.37 -16.28
CA GLY A 78 -7.70 7.69 -15.70
C GLY A 78 -8.20 7.83 -14.25
N THR A 79 -8.65 6.75 -13.61
CA THR A 79 -9.09 6.71 -12.21
C THR A 79 -8.15 5.83 -11.39
N LEU A 80 -7.82 6.25 -10.17
CA LEU A 80 -6.98 5.44 -9.28
C LEU A 80 -7.76 4.24 -8.74
N ASP A 81 -7.21 3.06 -8.92
CA ASP A 81 -7.63 1.79 -8.32
C ASP A 81 -6.89 1.53 -7.01
N VAL A 82 -7.37 0.54 -6.25
CA VAL A 82 -6.77 0.12 -4.98
C VAL A 82 -6.07 -1.23 -5.15
N VAL A 83 -4.80 -1.31 -4.77
CA VAL A 83 -4.01 -2.55 -4.74
C VAL A 83 -3.83 -2.99 -3.31
N VAL A 84 -4.21 -4.24 -3.01
CA VAL A 84 -4.09 -4.84 -1.68
C VAL A 84 -3.32 -6.15 -1.79
N ALA A 85 -2.26 -6.32 -1.00
CA ALA A 85 -1.59 -7.59 -0.81
C ALA A 85 -2.03 -8.21 0.52
N THR A 86 -2.15 -9.53 0.55
CA THR A 86 -2.68 -10.26 1.71
C THR A 86 -1.68 -11.28 2.27
N HIS A 87 -1.84 -11.58 3.55
CA HIS A 87 -1.05 -12.59 4.27
C HIS A 87 -1.33 -14.04 3.81
N ASP A 88 -2.35 -14.28 2.97
CA ASP A 88 -2.60 -15.58 2.34
C ASP A 88 -2.12 -15.65 0.89
N GLY A 89 -1.22 -14.74 0.49
CA GLY A 89 -0.49 -14.83 -0.77
C GLY A 89 -1.28 -14.33 -1.97
N ARG A 90 -2.35 -13.57 -1.73
CA ARG A 90 -3.14 -12.95 -2.80
C ARG A 90 -2.77 -11.50 -3.00
N ILE A 91 -3.03 -11.06 -4.22
CA ILE A 91 -3.13 -9.65 -4.55
C ILE A 91 -4.51 -9.42 -5.13
N ILE A 92 -5.13 -8.33 -4.67
CA ILE A 92 -6.46 -7.90 -5.07
C ILE A 92 -6.32 -6.50 -5.62
N VAL A 93 -6.77 -6.32 -6.87
CA VAL A 93 -6.89 -5.00 -7.48
C VAL A 93 -8.35 -4.66 -7.58
N VAL A 94 -8.71 -3.51 -7.03
CA VAL A 94 -10.07 -3.09 -6.85
C VAL A 94 -10.34 -1.80 -7.58
N GLU A 95 -11.34 -1.83 -8.46
CA GLU A 95 -11.66 -0.70 -9.32
C GLU A 95 -12.07 0.53 -8.49
N GLY A 96 -11.36 1.62 -8.71
CA GLY A 96 -11.80 2.93 -8.25
C GLY A 96 -12.80 3.52 -9.24
N ASN A 97 -13.85 4.15 -8.74
CA ASN A 97 -14.71 4.97 -9.57
C ASN A 97 -14.84 6.39 -9.00
N SER A 98 -15.15 7.32 -9.90
CA SER A 98 -15.34 8.73 -9.58
C SER A 98 -16.52 8.99 -8.63
N SER A 99 -17.48 8.05 -8.57
CA SER A 99 -18.56 8.06 -7.59
C SER A 99 -18.14 7.55 -6.22
N GLY A 100 -16.91 7.02 -6.05
CA GLY A 100 -16.30 6.52 -4.84
C GLY A 100 -16.99 5.29 -4.23
N THR A 101 -17.60 4.44 -5.04
CA THR A 101 -18.22 3.17 -4.64
C THR A 101 -17.44 2.01 -5.23
N VAL A 102 -16.58 1.39 -4.45
CA VAL A 102 -15.90 0.15 -4.88
C VAL A 102 -16.89 -1.02 -4.82
N THR A 103 -17.15 -1.71 -5.94
CA THR A 103 -18.13 -2.82 -5.97
C THR A 103 -17.59 -4.15 -6.46
N THR A 104 -16.54 -4.17 -7.29
CA THR A 104 -15.96 -5.41 -7.84
C THR A 104 -14.46 -5.29 -8.02
N PRO A 105 -13.67 -6.33 -7.67
CA PRO A 105 -12.26 -6.34 -8.01
C PRO A 105 -12.12 -6.38 -9.53
N ILE A 106 -11.12 -5.67 -10.06
CA ILE A 106 -10.65 -5.87 -11.44
C ILE A 106 -10.17 -7.31 -11.55
N TRP A 107 -9.37 -7.75 -10.58
CA TRP A 107 -8.98 -9.14 -10.40
C TRP A 107 -8.53 -9.43 -8.97
N GLU A 108 -8.59 -10.71 -8.61
CA GLU A 108 -8.02 -11.29 -7.39
C GLU A 108 -7.32 -12.59 -7.79
N LYS A 109 -6.05 -12.76 -7.40
CA LYS A 109 -5.24 -13.93 -7.75
C LYS A 109 -4.36 -14.37 -6.57
N ASP A 110 -4.18 -15.68 -6.43
CA ASP A 110 -3.23 -16.30 -5.49
C ASP A 110 -1.90 -16.58 -6.20
N PHE A 111 -0.82 -16.07 -5.61
CA PHE A 111 0.54 -16.15 -6.15
C PHE A 111 1.42 -17.15 -5.39
N SER A 112 0.85 -17.99 -4.53
CA SER A 112 1.58 -19.01 -3.78
C SER A 112 2.37 -19.95 -4.69
N SER A 113 1.80 -20.34 -5.83
CA SER A 113 2.46 -21.23 -6.79
C SER A 113 3.72 -20.62 -7.44
N ALA A 114 3.79 -19.28 -7.57
CA ALA A 114 4.98 -18.59 -8.07
C ALA A 114 6.20 -18.80 -7.16
N PHE A 115 5.94 -19.06 -5.88
CA PHE A 115 6.94 -19.37 -4.87
C PHE A 115 7.09 -20.88 -4.60
N GLY A 116 6.43 -21.74 -5.37
CA GLY A 116 6.40 -23.19 -5.13
C GLY A 116 5.61 -23.59 -3.88
N MET A 117 4.75 -22.70 -3.38
CA MET A 117 3.91 -22.93 -2.20
C MET A 117 2.54 -23.48 -2.59
N SER A 118 1.85 -24.12 -1.64
CA SER A 118 0.46 -24.51 -1.83
C SER A 118 -0.46 -23.29 -1.78
N ALA A 119 -1.62 -23.39 -2.42
CA ALA A 119 -2.58 -22.29 -2.47
C ALA A 119 -2.92 -21.78 -1.05
N GLY A 120 -2.91 -20.46 -0.88
CA GLY A 120 -3.19 -19.79 0.40
C GLY A 120 -2.09 -19.89 1.45
N THR A 121 -0.89 -20.40 1.12
CA THR A 121 0.19 -20.60 2.11
C THR A 121 1.40 -19.69 1.93
N GLN A 122 1.43 -18.86 0.89
CA GLN A 122 2.41 -17.77 0.77
C GLN A 122 1.97 -16.56 1.60
N GLU A 123 2.94 -15.76 2.06
CA GLU A 123 2.68 -14.51 2.77
C GLU A 123 3.25 -13.32 2.00
N PHE A 124 2.46 -12.25 1.92
CA PHE A 124 2.89 -10.92 1.53
C PHE A 124 2.75 -9.96 2.71
N ALA A 125 3.89 -9.69 3.34
CA ALA A 125 3.98 -8.88 4.55
C ALA A 125 4.38 -7.41 4.27
N SER A 126 4.83 -7.11 3.04
CA SER A 126 5.21 -5.75 2.63
C SER A 126 4.04 -5.00 1.98
N SER A 127 4.01 -3.67 2.12
CA SER A 127 3.09 -2.83 1.33
C SER A 127 3.49 -2.85 -0.14
N PRO A 128 2.52 -2.83 -1.09
CA PRO A 128 2.80 -2.70 -2.52
C PRO A 128 3.52 -1.41 -2.88
N ALA A 129 4.50 -1.52 -3.76
CA ALA A 129 4.97 -0.41 -4.57
C ALA A 129 4.41 -0.57 -5.98
N VAL A 130 3.84 0.51 -6.54
CA VAL A 130 3.13 0.46 -7.83
C VAL A 130 3.62 1.59 -8.72
N ALA A 131 4.12 1.25 -9.90
CA ALA A 131 4.58 2.20 -10.91
C ALA A 131 4.75 1.46 -12.24
N ASP A 132 4.69 2.21 -13.34
CA ASP A 132 5.17 1.75 -14.63
C ASP A 132 6.71 1.66 -14.57
N ILE A 133 7.24 0.44 -14.41
CA ILE A 133 8.68 0.20 -14.28
C ILE A 133 9.34 -0.11 -15.62
N ASP A 134 8.57 -0.50 -16.64
CA ASP A 134 9.05 -0.94 -17.94
C ASP A 134 8.61 -0.09 -19.15
N LYS A 135 7.92 1.02 -18.89
CA LYS A 135 7.46 2.04 -19.84
C LYS A 135 6.46 1.54 -20.88
N ASP A 136 5.54 0.68 -20.50
CA ASP A 136 4.44 0.28 -21.36
C ASP A 136 3.14 1.10 -21.16
N ASP A 137 3.24 2.18 -20.36
CA ASP A 137 2.14 3.07 -19.93
C ASP A 137 1.11 2.39 -19.01
N LEU A 138 1.39 1.19 -18.49
CA LEU A 138 0.60 0.50 -17.49
C LEU A 138 1.48 0.21 -16.25
N PRO A 139 0.92 0.23 -15.03
CA PRO A 139 1.72 0.05 -13.84
C PRO A 139 1.90 -1.42 -13.44
N GLU A 140 3.10 -1.74 -12.97
CA GLU A 140 3.42 -3.00 -12.31
C GLU A 140 3.26 -2.89 -10.79
N ILE A 141 2.98 -4.02 -10.15
CA ILE A 141 2.91 -4.16 -8.70
C ILE A 141 4.13 -4.94 -8.21
N VAL A 142 4.90 -4.35 -7.29
CA VAL A 142 6.09 -4.95 -6.68
C VAL A 142 5.83 -5.25 -5.21
N ILE A 143 6.05 -6.50 -4.81
CA ILE A 143 5.76 -7.01 -3.45
C ILE A 143 6.94 -7.82 -2.92
N GLY A 144 7.35 -7.50 -1.70
CA GLY A 144 8.17 -8.37 -0.85
C GLY A 144 7.33 -9.48 -0.18
N ALA A 145 7.86 -10.69 -0.19
CA ALA A 145 7.23 -11.92 0.25
C ALA A 145 7.98 -12.59 1.40
N GLY A 146 7.28 -13.44 2.15
CA GLY A 146 7.79 -14.23 3.27
C GLY A 146 7.06 -13.92 4.57
N SER A 147 7.39 -14.67 5.63
CA SER A 147 6.77 -14.56 6.96
C SER A 147 7.73 -14.02 8.00
N SER A 148 7.23 -13.21 8.93
CA SER A 148 7.97 -12.90 10.16
C SER A 148 7.87 -14.00 11.22
N ASP A 149 7.05 -15.04 11.02
CA ASP A 149 6.97 -16.18 11.94
C ASP A 149 8.14 -17.14 11.71
N PRO A 150 9.06 -17.31 12.69
CA PRO A 150 10.22 -18.19 12.55
C PRO A 150 9.86 -19.68 12.48
N ASN A 151 8.62 -20.06 12.79
CA ASN A 151 8.14 -21.45 12.77
C ASN A 151 7.37 -21.78 11.48
N LYS A 152 7.14 -20.80 10.60
CA LYS A 152 6.40 -20.98 9.36
C LYS A 152 7.35 -20.80 8.17
N CYS A 153 7.39 -21.81 7.31
CA CYS A 153 8.11 -21.70 6.05
C CYS A 153 7.19 -21.08 5.00
N THR A 154 7.38 -19.79 4.70
CA THR A 154 6.92 -19.18 3.46
C THR A 154 8.13 -18.66 2.72
N GLN A 155 8.17 -18.82 1.39
CA GLN A 155 9.38 -18.45 0.67
C GLN A 155 9.50 -16.94 0.62
N GLY A 156 10.62 -16.44 1.13
CA GLY A 156 11.00 -15.05 1.03
C GLY A 156 11.50 -14.66 -0.36
N GLY A 157 11.27 -13.42 -0.74
CA GLY A 157 11.71 -12.88 -2.02
C GLY A 157 10.90 -11.67 -2.44
N VAL A 158 11.00 -11.32 -3.72
CA VAL A 158 10.25 -10.25 -4.36
C VAL A 158 9.53 -10.81 -5.57
N ILE A 159 8.30 -10.38 -5.78
CA ILE A 159 7.52 -10.66 -6.99
C ILE A 159 7.11 -9.35 -7.65
N VAL A 160 7.08 -9.35 -8.98
CA VAL A 160 6.54 -8.26 -9.80
C VAL A 160 5.41 -8.82 -10.64
N ILE A 161 4.29 -8.11 -10.63
CA ILE A 161 3.04 -8.49 -11.28
C ILE A 161 2.66 -7.40 -12.27
N GLU A 162 2.33 -7.80 -13.49
CA GLU A 162 1.82 -6.91 -14.53
C GLU A 162 0.43 -6.37 -14.14
N HIS A 163 0.01 -5.28 -14.76
CA HIS A 163 -1.28 -4.63 -14.48
C HIS A 163 -2.50 -5.57 -14.60
N ASN A 164 -2.41 -6.61 -15.45
CA ASN A 164 -3.44 -7.64 -15.69
C ASN A 164 -3.39 -8.83 -14.70
N GLY A 165 -2.48 -8.79 -13.73
CA GLY A 165 -2.27 -9.82 -12.72
C GLY A 165 -1.42 -11.01 -13.17
N ASP A 166 -0.71 -10.93 -14.29
CA ASP A 166 0.25 -11.95 -14.70
C ASP A 166 1.60 -11.71 -14.02
N VAL A 167 2.37 -12.77 -13.76
CA VAL A 167 3.72 -12.60 -13.20
C VAL A 167 4.64 -12.05 -14.29
N LYS A 168 5.29 -10.91 -14.03
CA LYS A 168 6.23 -10.29 -14.96
C LYS A 168 7.38 -11.24 -15.28
N ALA A 169 7.79 -11.28 -16.55
CA ALA A 169 8.89 -12.13 -16.98
C ALA A 169 10.18 -11.83 -16.18
N GLY A 170 10.87 -12.87 -15.74
CA GLY A 170 12.07 -12.74 -14.90
C GLY A 170 11.80 -12.77 -13.39
N TRP A 171 10.55 -12.75 -12.96
CA TRP A 171 10.11 -12.79 -11.56
C TRP A 171 9.43 -14.13 -11.20
N PRO A 172 9.38 -14.52 -9.92
CA PRO A 172 9.92 -13.85 -8.73
C PRO A 172 11.44 -13.99 -8.56
N LYS A 173 12.01 -13.19 -7.65
CA LYS A 173 13.38 -13.32 -7.13
C LYS A 173 13.36 -13.77 -5.69
N PHE A 174 13.87 -14.97 -5.45
CA PHE A 174 14.02 -15.49 -4.11
C PHE A 174 15.18 -14.79 -3.39
N SER A 175 14.98 -14.50 -2.11
CA SER A 175 16.06 -14.10 -1.21
C SER A 175 16.99 -15.28 -0.91
N ASN A 176 18.07 -15.02 -0.17
CA ASN A 176 18.91 -16.10 0.33
C ASN A 176 18.29 -16.74 1.58
N ASP A 177 18.76 -17.96 1.89
CA ASP A 177 18.53 -18.60 3.18
C ASP A 177 19.79 -18.38 4.03
N PHE A 178 19.86 -17.22 4.68
CA PHE A 178 20.97 -16.81 5.52
C PHE A 178 21.01 -17.64 6.81
N ASN A 179 19.85 -17.99 7.36
CA ASN A 179 19.76 -18.69 8.64
C ASN A 179 19.95 -20.22 8.52
N GLY A 180 19.85 -20.78 7.30
CA GLY A 180 20.11 -22.17 6.97
C GLY A 180 18.98 -23.14 7.32
N ASN A 181 17.74 -22.66 7.49
CA ASN A 181 16.58 -23.49 7.87
C ASN A 181 15.87 -24.15 6.68
N GLY A 182 16.33 -23.92 5.45
CA GLY A 182 15.74 -24.46 4.23
C GLY A 182 14.63 -23.59 3.61
N CYS A 183 14.33 -22.43 4.20
CA CYS A 183 13.33 -21.48 3.72
C CYS A 183 14.01 -20.16 3.38
N LYS A 184 13.60 -19.54 2.27
CA LYS A 184 14.18 -18.24 1.87
C LYS A 184 13.74 -17.15 2.84
N ASP A 185 14.67 -16.29 3.25
CA ASP A 185 14.41 -15.29 4.29
C ASP A 185 13.51 -14.16 3.80
N THR A 186 12.60 -13.73 4.67
CA THR A 186 11.55 -12.77 4.33
C THR A 186 12.07 -11.43 3.80
N VAL A 187 11.38 -10.90 2.79
CA VAL A 187 11.51 -9.50 2.36
C VAL A 187 10.30 -8.75 2.92
N TYR A 188 10.49 -8.15 4.09
CA TYR A 188 9.44 -7.45 4.82
C TYR A 188 9.35 -5.97 4.42
N GLY A 189 10.45 -5.38 3.94
CA GLY A 189 10.50 -3.98 3.55
C GLY A 189 9.67 -3.70 2.30
N THR A 190 8.95 -2.58 2.29
CA THR A 190 8.31 -2.05 1.08
C THR A 190 9.37 -1.73 0.03
N PRO A 191 9.24 -2.22 -1.21
CA PRO A 191 10.17 -1.91 -2.28
C PRO A 191 10.25 -0.42 -2.58
N ALA A 192 11.46 0.06 -2.91
CA ALA A 192 11.67 1.39 -3.45
C ALA A 192 11.90 1.29 -4.97
N LEU A 193 11.22 2.15 -5.73
CA LEU A 193 11.30 2.20 -7.20
C LEU A 193 11.90 3.53 -7.62
N ALA A 194 12.97 3.49 -8.41
CA ALA A 194 13.64 4.69 -8.93
C ALA A 194 14.52 4.35 -10.12
N ASP A 195 14.66 5.28 -11.07
CA ASP A 195 15.70 5.19 -12.10
C ASP A 195 17.06 5.52 -11.46
N LEU A 196 17.87 4.48 -11.23
CA LEU A 196 19.20 4.57 -10.61
C LEU A 196 20.31 4.64 -11.66
N THR A 197 20.02 4.24 -12.89
CA THR A 197 21.02 4.14 -13.96
C THR A 197 20.97 5.29 -14.96
N GLY A 198 19.88 6.06 -14.99
CA GLY A 198 19.63 7.12 -15.94
C GLY A 198 19.18 6.63 -17.32
N ASP A 199 18.80 5.35 -17.46
CA ASP A 199 18.20 4.82 -18.70
C ASP A 199 16.68 5.06 -18.76
N GLY A 200 16.13 5.57 -17.66
CA GLY A 200 14.76 5.97 -17.47
C GLY A 200 13.83 4.82 -17.09
N TYR A 201 14.27 3.56 -17.07
CA TYR A 201 13.50 2.47 -16.48
C TYR A 201 13.66 2.51 -14.96
N LEU A 202 12.66 2.01 -14.22
CA LEU A 202 12.76 1.99 -12.76
C LEU A 202 13.46 0.71 -12.29
N GLU A 203 14.50 0.87 -11.48
CA GLU A 203 15.06 -0.22 -10.70
C GLU A 203 14.24 -0.46 -9.42
N ILE A 204 14.29 -1.71 -8.95
CA ILE A 204 13.65 -2.18 -7.73
C ILE A 204 14.71 -2.40 -6.67
N VAL A 205 14.57 -1.76 -5.51
CA VAL A 205 15.48 -1.92 -4.36
C VAL A 205 14.72 -2.40 -3.12
N VAL A 206 15.24 -3.44 -2.47
CA VAL A 206 14.64 -4.02 -1.24
C VAL A 206 15.70 -4.40 -0.21
N GLY A 207 15.38 -4.19 1.06
CA GLY A 207 16.10 -4.80 2.18
C GLY A 207 15.45 -6.13 2.58
N GLY A 208 16.25 -7.18 2.76
CA GLY A 208 15.80 -8.50 3.16
C GLY A 208 16.29 -8.94 4.53
N PHE A 209 15.61 -9.90 5.14
CA PHE A 209 16.08 -10.58 6.37
C PHE A 209 17.27 -11.51 6.10
N ASP A 210 17.59 -11.74 4.82
CA ASP A 210 18.84 -12.36 4.37
C ASP A 210 20.09 -11.48 4.59
N LYS A 211 19.91 -10.34 5.27
CA LYS A 211 20.92 -9.35 5.63
C LYS A 211 21.54 -8.63 4.43
N ARG A 212 20.78 -8.52 3.34
CA ARG A 212 21.24 -7.87 2.12
C ARG A 212 20.32 -6.74 1.72
N LEU A 213 20.92 -5.75 1.08
CA LEU A 213 20.19 -4.83 0.21
C LEU A 213 20.31 -5.40 -1.21
N ASN A 214 19.17 -5.66 -1.85
CA ASN A 214 19.11 -6.20 -3.20
C ASN A 214 18.59 -5.13 -4.15
N ALA A 215 19.10 -5.12 -5.39
CA ALA A 215 18.59 -4.27 -6.46
C ALA A 215 18.56 -5.01 -7.79
N TRP A 216 17.49 -4.80 -8.55
CA TRP A 216 17.27 -5.37 -9.87
C TRP A 216 16.72 -4.34 -10.84
N ARG A 217 16.97 -4.54 -12.14
CA ARG A 217 16.21 -3.86 -13.20
C ARG A 217 14.80 -4.43 -13.28
N TYR A 218 13.93 -3.76 -14.02
CA TYR A 218 12.54 -4.19 -14.26
C TYR A 218 12.42 -5.62 -14.81
N ASP A 219 13.39 -6.07 -15.62
CA ASP A 219 13.47 -7.43 -16.20
C ASP A 219 13.97 -8.51 -15.23
N GLY A 220 14.28 -8.12 -13.98
CA GLY A 220 14.81 -9.00 -12.96
C GLY A 220 16.31 -9.31 -13.10
N SER A 221 17.03 -8.66 -14.02
CA SER A 221 18.51 -8.74 -14.01
C SER A 221 19.06 -7.99 -12.80
N SER A 222 20.09 -8.54 -12.14
CA SER A 222 20.73 -7.86 -11.01
C SER A 222 21.37 -6.54 -11.45
N LEU A 223 21.21 -5.51 -10.60
CA LEU A 223 21.91 -4.25 -10.81
C LEU A 223 23.40 -4.42 -10.44
N PRO A 224 24.35 -3.85 -11.22
CA PRO A 224 25.77 -3.95 -10.90
C PRO A 224 26.08 -3.44 -9.49
N GLY A 225 26.87 -4.22 -8.75
CA GLY A 225 27.22 -3.90 -7.36
C GLY A 225 26.24 -4.43 -6.32
N PHE A 226 25.11 -5.01 -6.72
CA PHE A 226 24.15 -5.64 -5.82
C PHE A 226 24.12 -7.18 -5.95
N PRO A 227 23.74 -7.89 -4.87
CA PRO A 227 23.43 -7.35 -3.54
C PRO A 227 24.67 -6.89 -2.75
N VAL A 228 24.45 -6.02 -1.76
CA VAL A 228 25.46 -5.56 -0.78
C VAL A 228 25.14 -5.99 0.64
#